data_AF-A0A409YVK0-F1
#
_entry.id   AF-A0A409YVK0-F1
#
_cell.length_a   1.000
_cell.length_b   1.000
_cell.length_c   1.000
_cell.angle_alpha   90.00
_cell.angle_beta   90.00
_cell.angle_gamma   90.00
#
_symmetry.space_group_name_H-M   'P 1'
#
loop_
_entity.id
_entity.type
_entity.pdbx_description
1 polymer ?
#
loop_
_entity_poly.entity_id
_entity_poly.type
_entity_poly.pdbx_seq_one_letter_code
_entity_poly.pdbx_strand_id
1 'polypeptide(L)'
;PPQVGIADLPTPLNRPFSHSLTPTTSEGIALLAALRTCEEQLQDSNKRLLTLHASNLLNHKYAHCIHNRLEEVKKQQKGNTRFVVKGATVLTNEQVIEEVRQRDEARRVEDANKAKRDTGRQRYHAEVKKWEKEKVVAENEKKKKAYKAAVAKWEKAKGEVFRTKKPKQGPLTKHRACPLLKDFIKDNEEEEEEAKISAEEEVDDDRGEEEEDAAGSDSND
;
A
#
# COMPACT_ATOMS: atom_id res chain seq x y z
N PRO A 1 -28.47 -17.23 -12.99
CA PRO A 1 -28.01 -18.10 -14.10
C PRO A 1 -28.57 -19.53 -13.96
N PRO A 2 -29.14 -20.13 -15.02
CA PRO A 2 -29.55 -21.52 -14.96
C PRO A 2 -28.31 -22.38 -14.67
N GLN A 3 -28.39 -23.20 -13.62
CA GLN A 3 -27.35 -24.17 -13.28
C GLN A 3 -27.45 -25.29 -14.31
N VAL A 4 -26.64 -25.23 -15.36
CA VAL A 4 -26.45 -26.37 -16.25
C VAL A 4 -25.68 -27.41 -15.44
N GLY A 5 -26.42 -28.38 -14.89
CA GLY A 5 -25.86 -29.44 -14.10
C GLY A 5 -24.87 -30.26 -14.93
N ILE A 6 -23.80 -30.72 -14.31
CA ILE A 6 -22.78 -31.61 -14.90
C ILE A 6 -23.42 -32.89 -15.49
N ALA A 7 -24.67 -33.21 -15.08
CA ALA A 7 -25.46 -34.34 -15.55
C ALA A 7 -25.97 -34.22 -17.00
N ASP A 8 -25.97 -33.03 -17.61
CA ASP A 8 -26.45 -32.83 -19.00
C ASP A 8 -25.33 -32.88 -20.05
N LEU A 9 -24.11 -33.25 -19.65
CA LEU A 9 -23.03 -33.46 -20.62
C LEU A 9 -23.35 -34.70 -21.45
N PRO A 10 -23.45 -34.59 -22.79
CA PRO A 10 -23.68 -35.75 -23.64
C PRO A 10 -22.54 -36.74 -23.44
N THR A 11 -22.85 -37.88 -22.84
CA THR A 11 -21.92 -39.00 -22.72
C THR A 11 -21.48 -39.35 -24.14
N PRO A 12 -20.18 -39.25 -24.49
CA PRO A 12 -19.76 -39.56 -25.85
C PRO A 12 -20.05 -41.04 -26.08
N LEU A 13 -21.00 -41.33 -26.97
CA LEU A 13 -21.27 -42.67 -27.46
C LEU A 13 -20.07 -43.06 -28.34
N ASN A 14 -18.99 -43.46 -27.68
CA ASN A 14 -17.66 -43.59 -28.25
C ASN A 14 -17.50 -44.96 -28.92
N ARG A 15 -18.37 -45.25 -29.88
CA ARG A 15 -18.17 -46.36 -30.81
C ARG A 15 -18.41 -45.84 -32.22
N PRO A 16 -17.36 -45.69 -33.05
CA PRO A 16 -17.55 -45.38 -34.45
C PRO A 16 -18.31 -46.54 -35.08
N PHE A 17 -19.46 -46.24 -35.70
CA PHE A 17 -20.31 -47.26 -36.33
C PHE A 17 -19.66 -47.78 -37.62
N SER A 18 -18.74 -46.99 -38.20
CA SER A 18 -18.11 -47.22 -39.50
C SER A 18 -17.04 -48.33 -39.54
N HIS A 19 -16.55 -48.83 -38.40
CA HIS A 19 -15.49 -49.85 -38.40
C HIS A 19 -15.98 -51.29 -38.68
N SER A 20 -17.29 -51.52 -38.67
CA SER A 20 -17.88 -52.85 -38.84
C SER A 20 -18.34 -53.15 -40.27
N LEU A 21 -18.33 -52.16 -41.17
CA LEU A 21 -18.91 -52.29 -42.51
C LEU A 21 -17.81 -52.33 -43.57
N THR A 22 -17.85 -53.34 -44.44
CA THR A 22 -16.96 -53.48 -45.60
C THR A 22 -17.82 -53.53 -46.88
N PRO A 23 -18.16 -52.37 -47.46
CA PRO A 23 -18.98 -52.31 -48.66
C PRO A 23 -18.20 -52.81 -49.88
N THR A 24 -18.84 -53.64 -50.70
CA THR A 24 -18.25 -54.20 -51.93
C THR A 24 -18.53 -53.34 -53.17
N THR A 25 -19.50 -52.42 -53.10
CA THR A 25 -19.93 -51.56 -54.22
C THR A 25 -19.28 -50.17 -54.15
N SER A 26 -19.08 -49.52 -55.30
CA SER A 26 -18.47 -48.18 -55.38
C SER A 26 -19.29 -47.12 -54.63
N GLU A 27 -20.61 -47.17 -54.74
CA GLU A 27 -21.54 -46.29 -54.01
C GLU A 27 -21.44 -46.52 -52.49
N GLY A 28 -21.32 -47.79 -52.06
CA GLY A 28 -21.14 -48.13 -50.65
C GLY A 28 -19.83 -47.61 -50.08
N ILE A 29 -18.75 -47.63 -50.87
CA ILE A 29 -17.45 -47.04 -50.50
C ILE A 29 -17.60 -45.51 -50.33
N ALA A 30 -18.30 -44.84 -51.24
CA ALA A 30 -18.52 -43.39 -51.16
C ALA A 30 -19.38 -42.99 -49.94
N LEU A 31 -20.46 -43.74 -49.66
CA LEU A 31 -21.28 -43.54 -48.47
C LEU A 31 -20.50 -43.77 -47.17
N LEU A 32 -19.66 -44.80 -47.13
CA LEU A 32 -18.82 -45.08 -45.96
C LEU A 32 -17.76 -43.99 -45.75
N ALA A 33 -17.17 -43.46 -46.82
CA ALA A 33 -16.28 -42.31 -46.74
C ALA A 33 -17.00 -41.07 -46.18
N ALA A 34 -18.20 -40.75 -46.69
CA ALA A 34 -19.01 -39.64 -46.19
C ALA A 34 -19.38 -39.81 -44.71
N LEU A 35 -19.76 -41.03 -44.29
CA LEU A 35 -20.02 -41.35 -42.89
C LEU A 35 -18.80 -41.10 -41.99
N ARG A 36 -17.61 -41.54 -42.41
CA ARG A 36 -16.36 -41.30 -41.67
C ARG A 36 -16.07 -39.81 -41.52
N THR A 37 -16.22 -39.03 -42.59
CA THR A 37 -16.04 -37.58 -42.54
C THR A 37 -17.03 -36.92 -41.57
N CYS A 38 -18.29 -37.34 -41.58
CA CYS A 38 -19.29 -36.85 -40.62
C CYS A 38 -18.94 -37.25 -39.17
N GLU A 39 -18.48 -38.48 -38.94
CA GLU A 39 -18.02 -38.93 -37.62
C GLU A 39 -16.83 -38.10 -37.11
N GLU A 40 -15.84 -37.81 -37.96
CA GLU A 40 -14.68 -36.97 -37.63
C GLU A 40 -15.10 -35.53 -37.29
N GLN A 41 -15.96 -34.91 -38.12
CA GLN A 41 -16.48 -33.57 -37.87
C GLN A 41 -17.27 -33.51 -36.56
N LEU A 42 -18.09 -34.53 -36.27
CA LEU A 42 -18.83 -34.63 -35.02
C LEU A 42 -17.86 -34.73 -33.82
N GLN A 43 -16.83 -35.57 -33.91
CA GLN A 43 -15.82 -35.68 -32.85
C GLN A 43 -15.09 -34.36 -32.60
N ASP A 44 -14.69 -33.65 -33.65
CA ASP A 44 -14.00 -32.37 -33.51
C ASP A 44 -14.91 -31.28 -32.96
N SER A 45 -16.18 -31.24 -33.36
CA SER A 45 -17.17 -30.33 -32.79
C SER A 45 -17.38 -30.59 -31.29
N ASN A 46 -17.47 -31.87 -30.87
CA ASN A 46 -17.55 -32.25 -29.46
C ASN A 46 -16.30 -31.86 -28.67
N LYS A 47 -15.09 -32.06 -29.20
CA LYS A 47 -13.85 -31.60 -28.56
C LYS A 47 -13.88 -30.08 -28.34
N ARG A 48 -14.24 -29.31 -29.37
CA ARG A 48 -14.33 -27.83 -29.30
C ARG A 48 -15.37 -27.40 -28.27
N LEU A 49 -16.53 -28.06 -28.23
CA LEU A 49 -17.59 -27.78 -27.26
C LEU A 49 -17.12 -28.03 -25.82
N LEU A 50 -16.43 -29.16 -25.57
CA LEU A 50 -15.83 -29.46 -24.27
C LEU A 50 -14.78 -28.41 -23.87
N THR A 51 -13.90 -28.01 -24.79
CA THR A 51 -12.91 -26.94 -24.54
C THR A 51 -13.60 -25.62 -24.19
N LEU A 52 -14.66 -25.27 -24.92
CA LEU A 52 -15.42 -24.05 -24.68
C LEU A 52 -16.10 -24.09 -23.31
N HIS A 53 -16.74 -25.19 -22.94
CA HIS A 53 -17.34 -25.36 -21.61
C HIS A 53 -16.31 -25.28 -20.49
N ALA A 54 -15.15 -25.93 -20.65
CA ALA A 54 -14.06 -25.85 -19.68
C ALA A 54 -13.55 -24.39 -19.52
N SER A 55 -13.37 -23.66 -20.63
CA SER A 55 -12.95 -22.26 -20.60
C SER A 55 -14.00 -21.37 -19.92
N ASN A 56 -15.28 -21.58 -20.19
CA ASN A 56 -16.36 -20.79 -19.61
C ASN A 56 -16.47 -21.03 -18.10
N LEU A 57 -16.35 -22.29 -17.65
CA LEU A 57 -16.32 -22.62 -16.23
C LEU A 57 -15.12 -21.97 -15.52
N LEU A 58 -13.95 -21.98 -16.14
CA LEU A 58 -12.75 -21.32 -15.61
C LEU A 58 -12.95 -19.81 -15.51
N ASN A 59 -13.47 -19.18 -16.57
CA ASN A 59 -13.77 -17.74 -16.61
C ASN A 59 -14.77 -17.35 -15.54
N HIS A 60 -15.83 -18.15 -15.34
CA HIS A 60 -16.81 -17.92 -14.28
C HIS A 60 -16.17 -18.00 -12.88
N LYS A 61 -15.32 -19.00 -12.63
CA LYS A 61 -14.57 -19.09 -11.37
C LYS A 61 -13.65 -17.89 -11.16
N TYR A 62 -12.92 -17.48 -12.18
CA TYR A 62 -12.01 -16.34 -12.11
C TYR A 62 -12.74 -15.03 -11.86
N ALA A 63 -13.83 -14.77 -12.59
CA ALA A 63 -14.69 -13.61 -12.40
C ALA A 63 -15.27 -13.55 -10.98
N HIS A 64 -15.70 -14.70 -10.44
CA HIS A 64 -16.18 -14.79 -9.06
C HIS A 64 -15.07 -14.49 -8.04
N CYS A 65 -13.86 -14.99 -8.24
CA CYS A 65 -12.71 -14.66 -7.38
C CYS A 65 -12.38 -13.17 -7.40
N ILE A 66 -12.35 -12.54 -8.59
CA ILE A 66 -12.13 -11.10 -8.73
C ILE A 66 -13.22 -10.32 -8.02
N HIS A 67 -14.49 -10.68 -8.23
CA HIS A 67 -15.61 -10.00 -7.61
C HIS A 67 -15.51 -10.03 -6.08
N ASN A 68 -15.21 -11.19 -5.50
CA ASN A 68 -15.01 -11.31 -4.06
C ASN A 68 -13.84 -10.48 -3.55
N ARG A 69 -12.71 -10.48 -4.29
CA ARG A 69 -11.55 -9.66 -3.93
C ARG A 69 -11.86 -8.17 -3.98
N LEU A 70 -12.62 -7.72 -4.99
CA LEU A 70 -13.07 -6.33 -5.09
C LEU A 70 -14.00 -5.95 -3.94
N GLU A 71 -14.92 -6.83 -3.55
CA GLU A 71 -15.79 -6.60 -2.40
C GLU A 71 -15.02 -6.56 -1.06
N GLU A 72 -13.98 -7.40 -0.90
CA GLU A 72 -13.06 -7.32 0.25
C GLU A 72 -12.30 -5.99 0.28
N VAL A 73 -11.75 -5.56 -0.86
CA VAL A 73 -11.05 -4.28 -0.98
C VAL A 73 -11.99 -3.11 -0.68
N LYS A 74 -13.22 -3.10 -1.22
CA LYS A 74 -14.23 -2.08 -0.90
C LYS A 74 -14.56 -2.02 0.60
N LYS A 75 -14.65 -3.18 1.27
CA LYS A 75 -14.88 -3.23 2.72
C LYS A 75 -13.69 -2.68 3.51
N GLN A 76 -12.46 -2.93 3.04
CA GLN A 76 -11.23 -2.39 3.64
C GLN A 76 -11.05 -0.88 3.38
N GLN A 77 -11.61 -0.36 2.28
CA GLN A 77 -11.56 1.07 1.90
C GLN A 77 -12.56 1.98 2.65
N LYS A 78 -13.23 1.50 3.71
CA LYS A 78 -14.04 2.37 4.58
C LYS A 78 -13.24 3.51 5.25
N GLY A 79 -11.91 3.55 5.10
CA GLY A 79 -11.06 4.72 5.32
C GLY A 79 -10.58 5.34 4.00
N ASN A 80 -11.30 6.34 3.51
CA ASN A 80 -10.86 7.41 2.60
C ASN A 80 -9.74 7.10 1.56
N THR A 81 -9.97 6.16 0.64
CA THR A 81 -9.20 6.14 -0.62
C THR A 81 -10.18 5.97 -1.78
N ARG A 82 -10.54 7.09 -2.42
CA ARG A 82 -11.22 7.07 -3.72
C ARG A 82 -10.27 6.44 -4.73
N PHE A 83 -10.53 5.20 -5.17
CA PHE A 83 -10.04 4.79 -6.47
C PHE A 83 -10.79 5.59 -7.52
N VAL A 84 -10.15 6.66 -8.01
CA VAL A 84 -10.56 7.29 -9.26
C VAL A 84 -10.20 6.30 -10.36
N VAL A 85 -11.17 5.47 -10.76
CA VAL A 85 -11.05 4.69 -12.00
C VAL A 85 -11.22 5.68 -13.15
N LYS A 86 -10.12 6.35 -13.49
CA LYS A 86 -10.04 7.34 -14.57
C LYS A 86 -9.91 6.59 -15.89
N GLY A 87 -11.01 6.00 -16.35
CA GLY A 87 -11.05 5.25 -17.61
C GLY A 87 -10.29 3.93 -17.55
N ALA A 88 -10.93 2.83 -17.96
CA ALA A 88 -10.21 1.58 -18.14
C ALA A 88 -9.35 1.67 -19.40
N THR A 89 -8.19 2.31 -19.33
CA THR A 89 -7.12 2.07 -20.29
C THR A 89 -6.55 0.69 -19.97
N VAL A 90 -6.60 -0.22 -20.95
CA VAL A 90 -5.89 -1.49 -20.89
C VAL A 90 -4.41 -1.16 -20.86
N LEU A 91 -3.84 -1.03 -19.66
CA LEU A 91 -2.41 -0.85 -19.48
C LEU A 91 -1.72 -2.08 -20.09
N THR A 92 -0.71 -1.84 -20.92
CA THR A 92 0.17 -2.90 -21.40
C THR A 92 0.89 -3.54 -20.20
N ASN A 93 1.30 -4.82 -20.30
CA ASN A 93 1.92 -5.55 -19.18
C ASN A 93 3.07 -4.76 -18.52
N GLU A 94 3.86 -4.03 -19.30
CA GLU A 94 4.98 -3.21 -18.83
C GLU A 94 4.53 -2.01 -17.99
N GLN A 95 3.45 -1.33 -18.40
CA GLN A 95 2.88 -0.19 -17.67
C GLN A 95 2.28 -0.61 -16.33
N VAL A 96 1.69 -1.81 -16.25
CA VAL A 96 1.20 -2.37 -14.98
C VAL A 96 2.37 -2.66 -14.05
N ILE A 97 3.47 -3.23 -14.56
CA ILE A 97 4.65 -3.54 -13.77
C ILE A 97 5.26 -2.24 -13.20
N GLU A 98 5.37 -1.20 -14.01
CA GLU A 98 5.94 0.08 -13.59
C GLU A 98 5.05 0.79 -12.54
N GLU A 99 3.73 0.82 -12.74
CA GLU A 99 2.81 1.37 -11.74
C GLU A 99 2.84 0.60 -10.40
N VAL A 100 2.94 -0.74 -10.45
CA VAL A 100 3.07 -1.55 -9.23
C VAL A 100 4.38 -1.25 -8.52
N ARG A 101 5.48 -1.13 -9.28
CA ARG A 101 6.79 -0.77 -8.75
C ARG A 101 6.76 0.60 -8.06
N GLN A 102 6.15 1.62 -8.69
CA GLN A 102 6.03 2.96 -8.10
C GLN A 102 5.19 2.95 -6.83
N ARG A 103 4.08 2.19 -6.80
CA ARG A 103 3.26 2.04 -5.58
C ARG A 103 4.01 1.34 -4.46
N ASP A 104 4.78 0.30 -4.78
CA ASP A 104 5.56 -0.43 -3.79
C ASP A 104 6.69 0.43 -3.22
N GLU A 105 7.35 1.24 -4.06
CA GLU A 105 8.38 2.18 -3.61
C GLU A 105 7.80 3.28 -2.73
N ALA A 106 6.68 3.89 -3.14
CA ALA A 106 5.97 4.88 -2.32
C ALA A 106 5.57 4.30 -0.95
N ARG A 107 5.10 3.05 -0.91
CA ARG A 107 4.75 2.36 0.35
C ARG A 107 5.99 2.13 1.22
N ARG A 108 7.13 1.75 0.65
CA ARG A 108 8.39 1.59 1.41
C ARG A 108 8.83 2.89 2.06
N VAL A 109 8.75 4.00 1.34
CA VAL A 109 9.08 5.33 1.87
C VAL A 109 8.13 5.72 3.01
N GLU A 110 6.82 5.49 2.84
CA GLU A 110 5.84 5.74 3.90
C GLU A 110 6.10 4.89 5.15
N ASP A 111 6.38 3.60 4.97
CA ASP A 111 6.69 2.67 6.07
C ASP A 111 7.97 3.06 6.80
N ALA A 112 9.02 3.47 6.07
CA ALA A 112 10.26 3.97 6.65
C ALA A 112 10.02 5.26 7.47
N ASN A 113 9.23 6.20 6.94
CA ASN A 113 8.89 7.43 7.65
C ASN A 113 8.00 7.17 8.86
N LYS A 114 7.11 6.16 8.80
CA LYS A 114 6.31 5.73 9.94
C LYS A 114 7.20 5.12 11.03
N ALA A 115 8.15 4.25 10.66
CA ALA A 115 9.09 3.66 11.61
C ALA A 115 9.96 4.73 12.31
N LYS A 116 10.45 5.74 11.57
CA LYS A 116 11.16 6.89 12.15
C LYS A 116 10.29 7.61 13.20
N ARG A 117 9.05 7.96 12.86
CA ARG A 117 8.10 8.62 13.78
C ARG A 117 7.81 7.78 15.02
N ASP A 118 7.63 6.47 14.87
CA ASP A 118 7.39 5.56 15.99
C ASP A 118 8.61 5.48 16.92
N THR A 119 9.82 5.43 16.39
CA THR A 119 11.04 5.44 17.20
C THR A 119 11.20 6.76 17.97
N GLY A 120 10.84 7.90 17.37
CA GLY A 120 10.81 9.21 18.03
C GLY A 120 9.81 9.23 19.20
N ARG A 121 8.59 8.71 19.00
CA ARG A 121 7.58 8.58 20.06
C ARG A 121 8.06 7.69 21.21
N GLN A 122 8.73 6.58 20.90
CA GLN A 122 9.28 5.70 21.94
C GLN A 122 10.35 6.41 22.79
N ARG A 123 11.26 7.17 22.15
CA ARG A 123 12.27 7.99 22.85
C ARG A 123 11.62 9.04 23.74
N TYR A 124 10.60 9.74 23.23
CA TYR A 124 9.83 10.70 24.00
C TYR A 124 9.20 10.05 25.25
N HIS A 125 8.51 8.93 25.10
CA HIS A 125 7.90 8.24 26.24
C HIS A 125 8.94 7.76 27.27
N ALA A 126 10.11 7.32 26.82
CA ALA A 126 11.20 6.95 27.72
C ALA A 126 11.72 8.16 28.50
N GLU A 127 11.88 9.31 27.86
CA GLU A 127 12.40 10.53 28.48
C GLU A 127 11.38 11.18 29.43
N VAL A 128 10.10 11.19 29.07
CA VAL A 128 9.01 11.62 29.98
C VAL A 128 8.99 10.74 31.23
N LYS A 129 9.11 9.41 31.09
CA LYS A 129 9.21 8.51 32.26
C LYS A 129 10.42 8.79 33.13
N LYS A 130 11.55 9.24 32.58
CA LYS A 130 12.71 9.65 33.38
C LYS A 130 12.46 10.97 34.09
N TRP A 131 11.87 11.94 33.38
CA TRP A 131 11.49 13.24 33.94
C TRP A 131 10.50 13.10 35.11
N GLU A 132 9.49 12.24 34.99
CA GLU A 132 8.54 11.93 36.06
C GLU A 132 9.23 11.30 37.29
N LYS A 133 10.28 10.49 37.06
CA LYS A 133 11.05 9.82 38.12
C LYS A 133 12.13 10.71 38.75
N GLU A 134 12.45 11.85 38.15
CA GLU A 134 13.47 12.75 38.69
C GLU A 134 13.00 13.34 40.04
N LYS A 135 13.78 13.05 41.09
CA LYS A 135 13.48 13.18 42.53
C LYS A 135 13.29 14.61 43.07
N VAL A 136 13.07 15.60 42.21
CA VAL A 136 12.98 17.01 42.60
C VAL A 136 11.82 17.26 43.57
N VAL A 137 10.71 16.52 43.46
CA VAL A 137 9.60 16.59 44.42
C VAL A 137 10.04 16.17 45.82
N ALA A 138 10.73 15.03 45.94
CA ALA A 138 11.14 14.48 47.23
C ALA A 138 12.18 15.36 47.95
N GLU A 139 13.13 15.94 47.20
CA GLU A 139 14.11 16.87 47.78
C GLU A 139 13.47 18.18 48.23
N ASN A 140 12.55 18.73 47.44
CA ASN A 140 11.81 19.94 47.80
C ASN A 140 10.88 19.70 49.01
N GLU A 141 10.27 18.52 49.13
CA GLU A 141 9.50 18.14 50.31
C GLU A 141 10.36 18.04 51.55
N LYS A 142 11.57 17.46 51.46
CA LYS A 142 12.53 17.42 52.58
C LYS A 142 12.92 18.84 53.02
N LYS A 143 13.23 19.74 52.07
CA LYS A 143 13.51 21.16 52.37
C LYS A 143 12.33 21.86 53.02
N LYS A 144 11.10 21.63 52.54
CA LYS A 144 9.86 22.16 53.15
C LYS A 144 9.65 21.64 54.57
N LYS A 145 9.84 20.33 54.81
CA LYS A 145 9.71 19.70 56.14
C LYS A 145 10.77 20.24 57.11
N ALA A 146 12.02 20.35 56.69
CA ALA A 146 13.10 20.94 57.50
C ALA A 146 12.81 22.40 57.86
N TYR A 147 12.32 23.20 56.90
CA TYR A 147 11.91 24.57 57.15
C TYR A 147 10.75 24.65 58.16
N LYS A 148 9.68 23.86 58.00
CA LYS A 148 8.57 23.80 58.96
C LYS A 148 9.05 23.41 60.37
N ALA A 149 9.96 22.44 60.48
CA ALA A 149 10.54 22.05 61.76
C ALA A 149 11.38 23.17 62.38
N ALA A 150 12.16 23.90 61.59
CA ALA A 150 12.94 25.05 62.05
C ALA A 150 12.03 26.21 62.51
N VAL A 151 10.94 26.49 61.78
CA VAL A 151 9.94 27.50 62.17
C VAL A 151 9.24 27.09 63.46
N ALA A 152 8.82 25.83 63.60
CA ALA A 152 8.18 25.35 64.83
C ALA A 152 9.12 25.43 66.06
N LYS A 153 10.42 25.16 65.88
CA LYS A 153 11.43 25.35 66.93
C LYS A 153 11.60 26.83 67.29
N TRP A 154 11.65 27.70 66.28
CA TRP A 154 11.73 29.15 66.50
C TRP A 154 10.50 29.71 67.20
N GLU A 155 9.29 29.27 66.83
CA GLU A 155 8.05 29.70 67.49
C GLU A 155 8.02 29.34 68.98
N LYS A 156 8.51 28.15 69.34
CA LYS A 156 8.67 27.75 70.74
C LYS A 156 9.73 28.58 71.48
N ALA A 157 10.85 28.89 70.84
CA ALA A 157 11.96 29.63 71.44
C ALA A 157 11.77 31.15 71.50
N LYS A 158 10.87 31.71 70.67
CA LYS A 158 10.61 33.17 70.60
C LYS A 158 10.09 33.73 71.93
N GLY A 159 9.47 32.90 72.78
CA GLY A 159 9.05 33.27 74.13
C GLY A 159 10.21 33.45 75.13
N GLU A 160 11.33 32.76 74.93
CA GLU A 160 12.50 32.80 75.83
C GLU A 160 13.62 33.72 75.35
N VAL A 161 13.84 33.83 74.03
CA VAL A 161 14.94 34.62 73.45
C VAL A 161 14.42 35.50 72.29
N PHE A 162 13.95 36.70 72.63
CA PHE A 162 13.28 37.64 71.71
C PHE A 162 14.15 38.17 70.55
N ARG A 163 15.45 37.82 70.50
CA ARG A 163 16.45 38.38 69.56
C ARG A 163 16.75 37.50 68.34
N THR A 164 16.22 36.29 68.26
CA THR A 164 16.51 35.40 67.11
C THR A 164 15.60 35.68 65.92
N LYS A 165 16.19 35.87 64.73
CA LYS A 165 15.43 36.13 63.48
C LYS A 165 14.68 34.87 63.05
N LYS A 166 13.48 35.05 62.50
CA LYS A 166 12.70 33.94 61.94
C LYS A 166 13.51 33.22 60.84
N PRO A 167 13.57 31.88 60.84
CA PRO A 167 14.19 31.12 59.77
C PRO A 167 13.58 31.53 58.42
N LYS A 168 14.41 31.67 57.38
CA LYS A 168 13.95 31.89 56.00
C LYS A 168 14.01 30.58 55.23
N GLN A 169 13.03 30.34 54.38
CA GLN A 169 13.07 29.20 53.48
C GLN A 169 14.07 29.48 52.36
N GLY A 170 15.04 28.58 52.16
CA GLY A 170 15.97 28.66 51.04
C GLY A 170 15.27 28.41 49.69
N PRO A 171 15.92 28.77 48.57
CA PRO A 171 15.37 28.56 47.24
C PRO A 171 15.11 27.07 46.97
N LEU A 172 13.90 26.77 46.48
CA LEU A 172 13.51 25.43 46.05
C LEU A 172 14.17 25.11 44.69
N THR A 173 14.53 23.85 44.48
CA THR A 173 15.02 23.41 43.17
C THR A 173 13.87 23.45 42.18
N LYS A 174 14.05 24.18 41.08
CA LYS A 174 13.07 24.24 39.99
C LYS A 174 13.03 22.88 39.30
N HIS A 175 11.84 22.43 38.91
CA HIS A 175 11.72 21.26 38.04
C HIS A 175 12.34 21.56 36.68
N ARG A 176 13.01 20.56 36.09
CA ARG A 176 13.37 20.60 34.66
C ARG A 176 12.09 20.73 33.83
N ALA A 177 12.18 21.39 32.67
CA ALA A 177 11.05 21.48 31.75
C ALA A 177 10.65 20.07 31.28
N CYS A 178 9.35 19.85 31.10
CA CYS A 178 8.87 18.59 30.54
C CYS A 178 9.39 18.46 29.10
N PRO A 179 9.93 17.29 28.70
CA PRO A 179 10.30 17.04 27.31
C PRO A 179 9.10 17.28 26.38
N LEU A 180 9.30 17.87 25.20
CA LEU A 180 8.24 18.08 24.22
C LEU A 180 8.39 17.10 23.06
N LEU A 181 7.28 16.57 22.56
CA LEU A 181 7.30 15.55 21.50
C LEU A 181 8.00 16.02 20.22
N LYS A 182 7.88 17.31 19.89
CA LYS A 182 8.51 17.95 18.72
C LYS A 182 10.04 17.86 18.73
N ASP A 183 10.66 17.75 19.91
CA ASP A 183 12.13 17.66 20.04
C ASP A 183 12.65 16.24 19.68
N PHE A 184 11.75 15.26 19.59
CA PHE A 184 12.05 13.85 19.28
C PHE A 184 11.50 13.39 17.93
N ILE A 185 10.56 14.16 17.37
CA ILE A 185 10.03 14.04 16.01
C ILE A 185 10.47 15.30 15.27
N LYS A 186 11.79 15.51 15.18
CA LYS A 186 12.34 16.51 14.28
C LYS A 186 12.29 15.87 12.89
N ASP A 187 11.15 16.04 12.22
CA ASP A 187 10.95 15.55 10.86
C ASP A 187 11.49 16.60 9.88
N ASN A 188 12.34 16.17 8.96
CA ASN A 188 12.32 16.41 7.49
C ASN A 188 12.00 17.78 6.86
N GLU A 189 11.54 18.81 7.58
CA GLU A 189 11.22 20.11 6.97
C GLU A 189 12.48 20.81 6.43
N GLU A 190 13.65 20.57 7.03
CA GLU A 190 14.93 21.12 6.56
C GLU A 190 15.54 20.31 5.39
N GLU A 191 15.23 19.01 5.23
CA GLU A 191 15.74 18.19 4.10
C GLU A 191 14.88 18.33 2.83
N GLU A 192 13.59 18.72 2.96
CA GLU A 192 12.70 18.92 1.81
C GLU A 192 12.94 20.27 1.10
N GLU A 193 13.51 21.28 1.79
CA GLU A 193 13.94 22.53 1.16
C GLU A 193 15.29 22.38 0.41
N GLU A 194 16.25 21.61 0.93
CA GLU A 194 17.54 21.39 0.22
C GLU A 194 17.37 20.53 -1.04
N ALA A 195 16.43 19.57 -1.06
CA ALA A 195 16.14 18.78 -2.24
C ALA A 195 15.40 19.57 -3.35
N LYS A 196 14.79 20.70 -3.02
CA LYS A 196 14.07 21.56 -3.98
C LYS A 196 14.98 22.60 -4.63
N ILE A 197 16.04 23.02 -3.95
CA ILE A 197 17.02 23.97 -4.50
C ILE A 197 17.97 23.28 -5.51
N SER A 198 18.21 21.97 -5.38
CA SER A 198 19.06 21.21 -6.33
C SER A 198 18.37 20.84 -7.65
N ALA A 199 17.06 21.05 -7.79
CA ALA A 199 16.28 20.65 -8.97
C ALA A 199 15.87 21.83 -9.87
N GLU A 200 16.18 23.07 -9.49
CA GLU A 200 15.85 24.28 -10.26
C GLU A 200 17.08 24.98 -10.88
N GLU A 201 18.27 24.38 -10.79
CA GLU A 201 19.52 24.89 -11.40
C GLU A 201 19.98 24.00 -12.59
N GLU A 202 19.08 23.71 -13.52
CA GLU A 202 19.45 23.42 -14.92
C GLU A 202 18.54 24.29 -15.81
N VAL A 203 18.88 25.58 -15.86
CA VAL A 203 18.35 26.52 -16.85
C VAL A 203 19.20 26.39 -18.11
N ASP A 204 18.48 26.08 -19.20
CA ASP A 204 18.82 26.21 -20.61
C ASP A 204 19.95 27.18 -20.97
N ASP A 205 20.94 26.69 -21.71
CA ASP A 205 21.58 27.46 -22.78
C ASP A 205 22.12 26.51 -23.87
N ASP A 206 21.26 26.09 -24.80
CA ASP A 206 21.71 25.78 -26.15
C ASP A 206 20.71 26.29 -27.19
N ARG A 207 20.89 27.58 -27.48
CA ARG A 207 20.12 28.38 -28.41
C ARG A 207 20.65 28.17 -29.83
N GLY A 208 19.98 27.26 -30.54
CA GLY A 208 19.49 27.38 -31.92
C GLY A 208 20.42 27.84 -33.04
N GLU A 209 20.44 27.06 -34.12
CA GLU A 209 20.46 27.53 -35.53
C GLU A 209 20.08 26.35 -36.45
N GLU A 210 18.79 26.18 -36.74
CA GLU A 210 18.33 25.43 -37.91
C GLU A 210 17.91 26.45 -38.97
N GLU A 211 18.76 26.57 -39.99
CA GLU A 211 18.54 27.38 -41.18
C GLU A 211 17.56 26.71 -42.15
N GLU A 212 16.85 27.58 -42.84
CA GLU A 212 15.59 27.39 -43.55
C GLU A 212 15.68 26.53 -44.84
N ASP A 213 14.72 25.63 -44.99
CA ASP A 213 14.29 25.14 -46.30
C ASP A 213 13.49 26.23 -47.02
N ALA A 214 13.88 26.57 -48.26
CA ALA A 214 13.00 26.55 -49.44
C ALA A 214 13.50 27.48 -50.56
N ALA A 215 14.04 26.90 -51.64
CA ALA A 215 13.89 27.46 -52.98
C ALA A 215 14.21 26.44 -54.08
N GLY A 216 13.18 26.04 -54.82
CA GLY A 216 13.22 26.15 -56.28
C GLY A 216 13.53 24.91 -57.13
N SER A 217 12.73 24.83 -58.21
CA SER A 217 12.95 24.18 -59.52
C SER A 217 12.07 22.96 -59.73
N ASP A 218 10.91 23.07 -60.39
CA ASP A 218 10.71 23.36 -61.82
C ASP A 218 11.47 22.36 -62.71
N SER A 219 10.71 21.48 -63.36
CA SER A 219 11.12 20.76 -64.58
C SER A 219 9.87 20.30 -65.35
N ASN A 220 9.62 21.00 -66.45
CA ASN A 220 8.99 20.48 -67.66
C ASN A 220 9.79 19.27 -68.18
N ASP A 221 9.10 18.17 -68.52
CA ASP A 221 8.90 17.67 -69.90
C ASP A 221 7.98 16.43 -69.90
#